data_AF-A0A3B0QCG9-F1
#
_entry.id   AF-A0A3B0QCG9-F1
#
_cell.length_a   1.000
_cell.length_b   1.000
_cell.length_c   1.000
_cell.angle_alpha   90.00
_cell.angle_beta   90.00
_cell.angle_gamma   90.00
#
_symmetry.space_group_name_H-M   'P 1'
#
loop_
_entity.id
_entity.type
_entity.pdbx_description
1 polymer ?
#
loop_
_entity_poly.entity_id
_entity_poly.type
_entity_poly.pdbx_seq_one_letter_code
_entity_poly.pdbx_strand_id
1 'polypeptide(L)'
;MMTSGARGNASNFTQLAGMRGLMSNNTKVLKADAENDRVVRSTIEIPVKSSFLGGLSSYEFYSSTHGARKGLTDTALNTAKSGYLTRRLVDVAQSIVVREADCGSDFGFVVKAIKDTKTDTIIETLYERIEGRYTNKAIYDNNGELVIAENELITPEIANKIVNDLKLEQVEIRSVLSCHTKNGVCKICYGKDLASNRVVNIGEAVGIVAAQSIGEPGTQLTMRTFHTGGVAGVEDITGGFGRLIELIDAYDNPW
;
A
#
# COMPACT_ATOMS: atom_id res chain seq x y z
N MET A 1 2.56 28.55 2.16
CA MET A 1 1.49 27.59 1.80
C MET A 1 2.07 26.28 1.30
N MET A 2 2.85 26.28 0.21
CA MET A 2 3.51 25.07 -0.29
C MET A 2 4.66 24.62 0.63
N THR A 3 5.59 25.53 0.98
CA THR A 3 6.72 25.24 1.88
C THR A 3 6.30 24.86 3.29
N SER A 4 5.10 25.26 3.71
CA SER A 4 4.54 24.99 5.03
C SER A 4 3.69 23.72 5.07
N GLY A 5 3.59 22.95 3.97
CA GLY A 5 2.81 21.70 3.91
C GLY A 5 1.29 21.85 3.99
N ALA A 6 0.77 23.08 4.10
CA ALA A 6 -0.66 23.33 4.33
C ALA A 6 -1.51 22.96 3.11
N ARG A 7 -1.11 23.39 1.91
CA ARG A 7 -1.77 23.05 0.64
C ARG A 7 -0.91 23.44 -0.55
N GLY A 8 -0.90 22.58 -1.58
CA GLY A 8 -0.24 22.82 -2.86
C GLY A 8 1.04 22.00 -3.05
N ASN A 9 1.33 21.67 -4.30
CA ASN A 9 2.52 20.94 -4.73
C ASN A 9 3.27 21.76 -5.81
N ALA A 10 4.55 21.49 -6.02
CA ALA A 10 5.38 22.08 -7.06
C ALA A 10 4.72 21.96 -8.44
N SER A 11 4.11 20.80 -8.71
CA SER A 11 3.36 20.53 -9.94
C SER A 11 2.14 21.43 -10.14
N ASN A 12 1.49 21.88 -9.06
CA ASN A 12 0.37 22.81 -9.15
C ASN A 12 0.86 24.23 -9.42
N PHE A 13 2.01 24.60 -8.82
CA PHE A 13 2.61 25.91 -9.00
C PHE A 13 3.17 26.09 -10.42
N THR A 14 3.80 25.06 -10.98
CA THR A 14 4.28 25.07 -12.37
C THR A 14 3.14 25.20 -13.37
N GLN A 15 1.98 24.59 -13.15
CA GLN A 15 0.81 24.79 -14.00
C GLN A 15 0.23 26.21 -13.89
N LEU A 16 0.35 26.84 -12.72
CA LEU A 16 -0.20 28.18 -12.47
C LEU A 16 0.64 29.28 -13.11
N ALA A 17 1.96 29.24 -12.94
CA ALA A 17 2.87 30.31 -13.35
C ALA A 17 3.85 29.94 -14.48
N GLY A 18 4.01 28.64 -14.80
CA GLY A 18 4.96 28.13 -15.78
C GLY A 18 4.31 27.68 -17.08
N MET A 19 4.14 26.38 -17.26
CA MET A 19 3.43 25.77 -18.40
C MET A 19 2.60 24.59 -17.90
N ARG A 20 1.47 24.33 -18.56
CA ARG A 20 0.60 23.22 -18.19
C ARG A 20 1.15 21.86 -18.67
N GLY A 21 1.86 21.84 -19.80
CA GLY A 21 2.52 20.64 -20.31
C GLY A 21 1.64 19.77 -21.21
N LEU A 22 1.99 18.49 -21.28
CA LEU A 22 1.32 17.50 -22.13
C LEU A 22 0.06 16.95 -21.46
N MET A 23 -1.01 16.78 -22.23
CA MET A 23 -2.28 16.25 -21.75
C MET A 23 -2.45 14.77 -22.14
N SER A 24 -3.10 14.00 -21.28
CA SER A 24 -3.46 12.61 -21.55
C SER A 24 -4.59 12.53 -22.56
N ASN A 25 -4.46 11.61 -23.52
CA ASN A 25 -5.53 11.33 -24.47
C ASN A 25 -6.64 10.48 -23.83
N ASN A 26 -7.85 10.58 -24.39
CA ASN A 26 -9.02 9.85 -23.92
C ASN A 26 -8.89 8.33 -24.20
N THR A 27 -8.34 7.98 -25.36
CA THR A 27 -8.18 6.61 -25.85
C THR A 27 -6.98 5.95 -25.19
N LYS A 28 -7.16 4.74 -24.68
CA LYS A 28 -6.03 3.88 -24.29
C LYS A 28 -5.61 3.13 -25.56
N VAL A 29 -4.61 3.65 -26.28
CA VAL A 29 -3.97 2.84 -27.32
C VAL A 29 -2.97 1.95 -26.60
N LEU A 30 -3.18 0.64 -26.65
CA LEU A 30 -2.14 -0.32 -26.28
C LEU A 30 -1.07 -0.22 -27.36
N LYS A 31 -0.06 0.65 -27.18
CA LYS A 31 1.17 0.49 -27.94
C LYS A 31 1.90 -0.68 -27.30
N ALA A 32 1.84 -1.83 -27.96
CA ALA A 32 2.74 -2.94 -27.75
C ALA A 32 4.14 -2.49 -28.21
N ASP A 33 4.83 -1.68 -27.41
CA ASP A 33 6.27 -1.50 -27.60
C ASP A 33 6.94 -2.79 -27.11
N ALA A 34 7.52 -3.52 -28.07
CA ALA A 34 7.74 -4.95 -28.11
C ALA A 34 8.85 -5.52 -27.19
N GLU A 35 8.94 -5.09 -25.94
CA GLU A 35 9.88 -5.70 -24.97
C GLU A 35 9.49 -5.51 -23.50
N ASN A 36 8.62 -4.54 -23.20
CA ASN A 36 8.07 -4.34 -21.87
C ASN A 36 6.61 -3.99 -22.03
N ASP A 37 5.74 -4.90 -21.61
CA ASP A 37 4.27 -4.82 -21.71
C ASP A 37 3.68 -3.69 -20.84
N ARG A 38 4.04 -2.45 -21.16
CA ARG A 38 3.59 -1.24 -20.49
C ARG A 38 2.50 -0.60 -21.33
N VAL A 39 1.35 -0.35 -20.71
CA VAL A 39 0.28 0.47 -21.30
C VAL A 39 0.80 1.90 -21.46
N VAL A 40 1.44 2.21 -22.59
CA VAL A 40 1.84 3.58 -22.93
C VAL A 40 0.59 4.36 -23.25
N ARG A 41 0.15 5.19 -22.31
CA ARG A 41 -0.99 6.09 -22.54
C ARG A 41 -0.64 7.01 -23.70
N SER A 42 -1.50 7.02 -24.72
CA SER A 42 -1.39 8.01 -25.78
C SER A 42 -1.49 9.39 -25.14
N THR A 43 -0.43 10.15 -25.30
CA THR A 43 -0.35 11.54 -24.86
C THR A 43 -0.64 12.40 -26.09
N ILE A 44 -1.36 13.50 -25.91
CA ILE A 44 -1.60 14.42 -27.02
C ILE A 44 -0.25 15.06 -27.38
N GLU A 45 0.19 14.90 -28.63
CA GLU A 45 1.52 15.34 -29.08
C GLU A 45 1.71 16.86 -29.02
N ILE A 46 0.61 17.61 -29.10
CA ILE A 46 0.61 19.08 -29.03
C ILE A 46 0.51 19.51 -27.55
N PRO A 47 1.57 20.12 -26.97
CA PRO A 47 1.57 20.54 -25.58
C PRO A 47 0.79 21.84 -25.37
N VAL A 48 0.25 22.03 -24.17
CA VAL A 48 -0.29 23.30 -23.71
C VAL A 48 0.87 24.14 -23.16
N LYS A 49 1.23 25.20 -23.90
CA LYS A 49 2.39 26.06 -23.57
C LYS A 49 2.00 27.13 -22.55
N SER A 50 0.77 27.60 -22.63
CA SER A 50 0.27 28.68 -21.77
C SER A 50 0.07 28.21 -20.32
N SER A 51 0.23 29.14 -19.38
CA SER A 51 -0.09 28.94 -17.96
C SER A 51 -1.49 29.46 -17.62
N PHE A 52 -2.01 29.10 -16.44
CA PHE A 52 -3.25 29.70 -15.97
C PHE A 52 -3.15 31.22 -15.75
N LEU A 53 -1.97 31.73 -15.36
CA LEU A 53 -1.74 33.16 -15.22
C LEU A 53 -1.72 33.86 -16.59
N GLY A 54 -1.15 33.22 -17.61
CA GLY A 54 -1.08 33.74 -18.98
C GLY A 54 -2.38 33.61 -19.78
N GLY A 55 -3.34 32.83 -19.30
CA GLY A 55 -4.58 32.51 -20.01
C GLY A 55 -4.40 31.39 -21.04
N LEU A 56 -5.47 30.64 -21.30
CA LEU A 56 -5.46 29.51 -22.24
C LEU A 56 -6.16 29.90 -23.54
N SER A 57 -5.58 29.53 -24.68
CA SER A 57 -6.28 29.63 -25.97
C SER A 57 -7.47 28.66 -26.03
N SER A 58 -8.44 28.91 -26.91
CA SER A 58 -9.64 28.06 -27.05
C SER A 58 -9.29 26.59 -27.33
N TYR A 59 -8.25 26.34 -28.14
CA TYR A 59 -7.77 25.01 -28.43
C TYR A 59 -7.10 24.34 -27.21
N GLU A 60 -6.22 25.07 -26.50
CA GLU A 60 -5.54 24.54 -25.30
C GLU A 60 -6.54 24.21 -24.19
N PHE A 61 -7.55 25.07 -24.00
CA PHE A 61 -8.64 24.81 -23.07
C PHE A 61 -9.40 23.56 -23.48
N TYR A 62 -9.85 23.46 -24.74
CA TYR A 62 -10.59 22.30 -25.25
C TYR A 62 -9.79 20.99 -25.10
N SER A 63 -8.51 20.99 -25.47
CA SER A 63 -7.62 19.84 -25.32
C SER A 63 -7.53 19.37 -23.87
N SER A 64 -7.38 20.31 -22.92
CA SER A 64 -7.30 19.98 -21.49
C SER A 64 -8.58 19.38 -20.89
N THR A 65 -9.75 19.61 -21.51
CA THR A 65 -11.02 19.09 -21.00
C THR A 65 -11.15 17.56 -21.09
N HIS A 66 -10.48 16.93 -22.06
CA HIS A 66 -10.58 15.48 -22.28
C HIS A 66 -10.04 14.69 -21.09
N GLY A 67 -8.82 15.03 -20.65
CA GLY A 67 -8.20 14.41 -19.49
C GLY A 67 -8.98 14.69 -18.19
N ALA A 68 -9.47 15.92 -18.02
CA ALA A 68 -10.27 16.31 -16.86
C ALA A 68 -11.59 15.51 -16.77
N ARG A 69 -12.34 15.39 -17.87
CA ARG A 69 -13.60 14.62 -17.90
C ARG A 69 -13.35 13.14 -17.63
N LYS A 70 -12.31 12.55 -18.22
CA LYS A 70 -11.94 11.15 -17.97
C LYS A 70 -11.62 10.92 -16.49
N GLY A 71 -10.85 11.81 -15.87
CA GLY A 71 -10.54 11.75 -14.44
C GLY A 71 -11.79 11.79 -13.55
N LEU A 72 -12.75 12.69 -13.86
CA LEU A 72 -14.03 12.78 -13.14
C LEU A 72 -14.85 11.49 -13.28
N THR A 73 -14.96 10.94 -14.49
CA THR A 73 -15.68 9.68 -14.73
C THR A 73 -15.00 8.50 -14.04
N ASP A 74 -13.67 8.40 -14.12
CA ASP A 74 -12.91 7.33 -13.48
C ASP A 74 -13.06 7.39 -11.96
N THR A 75 -13.08 8.60 -11.38
CA THR A 75 -13.34 8.77 -9.94
C THR A 75 -14.73 8.24 -9.57
N ALA A 76 -15.77 8.64 -10.32
CA ALA A 76 -17.13 8.20 -10.04
C ALA A 76 -17.31 6.68 -10.19
N LEU A 77 -16.69 6.06 -11.20
CA LEU A 77 -16.82 4.62 -11.45
C LEU A 77 -15.97 3.77 -10.50
N ASN A 78 -14.75 4.20 -10.16
CA ASN A 78 -13.84 3.36 -9.39
C ASN A 78 -14.18 3.33 -7.88
N THR A 79 -14.90 4.32 -7.34
CA THR A 79 -15.45 4.26 -5.99
C THR A 79 -16.33 3.02 -5.80
N ALA A 80 -17.18 2.70 -6.78
CA ALA A 80 -18.04 1.51 -6.71
C ALA A 80 -17.22 0.21 -6.69
N LYS A 81 -16.13 0.13 -7.48
CA LYS A 81 -15.25 -1.04 -7.52
C LYS A 81 -14.53 -1.26 -6.19
N SER A 82 -14.01 -0.20 -5.59
CA SER A 82 -13.34 -0.29 -4.29
C SER A 82 -14.31 -0.60 -3.15
N GLY A 83 -15.52 -0.04 -3.18
CA GLY A 83 -16.58 -0.41 -2.24
C GLY A 83 -16.97 -1.90 -2.35
N TYR A 84 -17.07 -2.42 -3.59
CA TYR A 84 -17.33 -3.83 -3.82
C TYR A 84 -16.21 -4.74 -3.30
N LEU A 85 -14.95 -4.38 -3.54
CA LEU A 85 -13.80 -5.11 -2.99
C LEU A 85 -13.83 -5.12 -1.45
N THR A 86 -14.09 -3.97 -0.84
CA THR A 86 -14.17 -3.85 0.63
C THR A 86 -15.26 -4.74 1.20
N ARG A 87 -16.45 -4.78 0.57
CA ARG A 87 -17.53 -5.67 0.95
C ARG A 87 -17.11 -7.14 0.89
N ARG A 88 -16.42 -7.56 -0.19
CA ARG A 88 -15.92 -8.94 -0.33
C ARG A 88 -14.89 -9.29 0.72
N LEU A 89 -13.95 -8.39 1.00
CA LEU A 89 -12.94 -8.58 2.04
C LEU A 89 -13.59 -8.76 3.42
N VAL A 90 -14.60 -7.94 3.75
CA VAL A 90 -15.33 -8.06 5.02
C VAL A 90 -16.07 -9.39 5.09
N ASP A 91 -16.75 -9.82 4.03
CA ASP A 91 -17.52 -11.07 4.02
C ASP A 91 -16.63 -12.31 4.28
N VAL A 92 -15.42 -12.31 3.71
CA VAL A 92 -14.43 -13.39 3.94
C VAL A 92 -13.80 -13.28 5.34
N ALA A 93 -13.51 -12.07 5.82
CA ALA A 93 -12.75 -11.86 7.05
C ALA A 93 -13.61 -11.75 8.32
N GLN A 94 -14.94 -11.63 8.21
CA GLN A 94 -15.84 -11.37 9.36
C GLN A 94 -15.73 -12.40 10.50
N SER A 95 -15.41 -13.66 10.19
CA SER A 95 -15.28 -14.72 11.19
C SER A 95 -13.94 -14.73 11.91
N ILE A 96 -12.97 -13.93 11.47
CA ILE A 96 -11.62 -13.90 12.05
C ILE A 96 -11.63 -12.98 13.28
N VAL A 97 -11.79 -13.63 14.44
CA VAL A 97 -11.76 -12.99 15.77
C VAL A 97 -10.66 -13.62 16.62
N VAL A 98 -10.14 -12.87 17.60
CA VAL A 98 -9.19 -13.44 18.57
C VAL A 98 -9.95 -14.32 19.55
N ARG A 99 -9.58 -15.60 19.67
CA ARG A 99 -10.35 -16.58 20.46
C ARG A 99 -9.64 -17.08 21.71
N GLU A 100 -8.33 -17.23 21.63
CA GLU A 100 -7.52 -17.83 22.69
C GLU A 100 -6.20 -17.08 22.88
N ALA A 101 -5.54 -17.31 24.01
CA ALA A 101 -4.27 -16.68 24.30
C ALA A 101 -3.15 -17.25 23.43
N ASP A 102 -3.04 -18.58 23.37
CA ASP A 102 -2.02 -19.30 22.59
C ASP A 102 -2.66 -20.53 21.92
N CYS A 103 -2.27 -20.80 20.68
CA CYS A 103 -2.65 -22.00 19.94
C CYS A 103 -1.63 -23.15 20.07
N GLY A 104 -0.48 -22.92 20.71
CA GLY A 104 0.59 -23.91 20.86
C GLY A 104 1.30 -24.27 19.55
N SER A 105 1.32 -23.37 18.57
CA SER A 105 2.03 -23.58 17.31
C SER A 105 3.54 -23.36 17.49
N ASP A 106 4.34 -24.37 17.18
CA ASP A 106 5.81 -24.25 17.13
C ASP A 106 6.32 -23.70 15.78
N PHE A 107 5.42 -23.50 14.82
CA PHE A 107 5.74 -23.00 13.49
C PHE A 107 5.95 -21.49 13.49
N GLY A 108 7.19 -21.07 13.19
CA GLY A 108 7.55 -19.68 13.00
C GLY A 108 7.59 -19.28 11.52
N PHE A 109 7.44 -17.99 11.28
CA PHE A 109 7.59 -17.36 9.98
C PHE A 109 8.87 -16.53 9.96
N VAL A 110 9.78 -16.84 9.04
CA VAL A 110 11.05 -16.12 8.89
C VAL A 110 10.80 -14.82 8.12
N VAL A 111 10.96 -13.70 8.81
CA VAL A 111 10.79 -12.35 8.26
C VAL A 111 12.14 -11.78 7.87
N LYS A 112 12.18 -11.12 6.71
CA LYS A 112 13.34 -10.36 6.18
C LYS A 112 12.88 -8.97 5.75
N ALA A 113 13.80 -8.04 5.60
CA ALA A 113 13.49 -6.76 4.94
C ALA A 113 12.98 -7.02 3.50
N ILE A 114 11.95 -6.29 3.08
CA ILE A 114 11.39 -6.42 1.72
C ILE A 114 12.15 -5.44 0.83
N LYS A 115 12.85 -5.99 -0.17
CA LYS A 115 13.59 -5.21 -1.17
C LYS A 115 12.96 -5.40 -2.55
N ASP A 116 12.85 -4.33 -3.32
CA ASP A 116 12.43 -4.42 -4.72
C ASP A 116 13.54 -5.07 -5.55
N THR A 117 13.22 -6.16 -6.25
CA THR A 117 14.17 -6.90 -7.09
C THR A 117 14.71 -6.06 -8.26
N LYS A 118 13.99 -5.02 -8.69
CA LYS A 118 14.38 -4.20 -9.85
C LYS A 118 15.27 -3.01 -9.50
N THR A 119 15.05 -2.40 -8.34
CA THR A 119 15.72 -1.15 -7.94
C THR A 119 16.59 -1.29 -6.69
N ASP A 120 16.59 -2.47 -6.05
CA ASP A 120 17.21 -2.76 -4.75
C ASP A 120 16.84 -1.74 -3.66
N THR A 121 15.69 -1.07 -3.83
CA THR A 121 15.16 -0.14 -2.84
C THR A 121 14.48 -0.93 -1.72
N ILE A 122 14.75 -0.54 -0.48
CA ILE A 122 14.08 -1.13 0.69
C ILE A 122 12.67 -0.55 0.75
N ILE A 123 11.66 -1.41 0.58
CA ILE A 123 10.24 -1.04 0.65
C ILE A 123 9.80 -1.01 2.11
N GLU A 124 10.04 -2.11 2.83
CA GLU A 124 9.77 -2.23 4.26
C GLU A 124 11.03 -2.69 4.99
N THR A 125 11.34 -2.00 6.07
CA THR A 125 12.48 -2.33 6.91
C THR A 125 12.19 -3.54 7.80
N LEU A 126 13.23 -4.22 8.27
CA LEU A 126 13.04 -5.32 9.23
C LEU A 126 12.38 -4.84 10.52
N TYR A 127 12.72 -3.62 10.97
CA TYR A 127 12.18 -2.98 12.18
C TYR A 127 10.65 -2.91 12.15
N GLU A 128 10.07 -2.37 11.07
CA GLU A 128 8.62 -2.20 10.93
C GLU A 128 7.87 -3.54 10.90
N ARG A 129 8.52 -4.59 10.37
CA ARG A 129 7.90 -5.92 10.26
C ARG A 129 7.92 -6.71 11.57
N ILE A 130 8.92 -6.49 12.43
CA ILE A 130 9.07 -7.21 13.70
C ILE A 130 8.37 -6.51 14.87
N GLU A 131 8.19 -5.17 14.82
CA GLU A 131 7.59 -4.42 15.91
C GLU A 131 6.17 -4.94 16.23
N GLY A 132 5.90 -5.23 17.51
CA GLY A 132 4.58 -5.66 17.97
C GLY A 132 4.22 -7.12 17.64
N ARG A 133 5.18 -7.91 17.16
CA ARG A 133 5.04 -9.37 16.97
C ARG A 133 5.68 -10.13 18.13
N TYR A 134 5.36 -11.42 18.21
CA TYR A 134 5.97 -12.33 19.18
C TYR A 134 7.09 -13.16 18.52
N THR A 135 8.15 -13.44 19.27
CA THR A 135 9.25 -14.32 18.83
C THR A 135 8.84 -15.79 18.86
N ASN A 136 9.25 -16.56 17.84
CA ASN A 136 9.07 -18.02 17.86
C ASN A 136 10.30 -18.76 18.43
N LYS A 137 11.47 -18.14 18.37
CA LYS A 137 12.72 -18.67 18.93
C LYS A 137 13.39 -17.59 19.75
N ALA A 138 14.08 -17.99 20.82
CA ALA A 138 14.92 -17.09 21.60
C ALA A 138 16.04 -16.52 20.71
N ILE A 139 16.31 -15.23 20.85
CA ILE A 139 17.37 -14.54 20.12
C ILE A 139 18.48 -14.21 21.11
N TYR A 140 19.69 -14.63 20.77
CA TYR A 140 20.90 -14.40 21.54
C TYR A 140 21.77 -13.35 20.85
N ASP A 141 22.48 -12.56 21.65
CA ASP A 141 23.51 -11.64 21.18
C ASP A 141 24.76 -12.41 20.71
N ASN A 142 25.63 -11.73 19.95
CA ASN A 142 26.94 -12.25 19.55
C ASN A 142 27.81 -12.64 20.77
N ASN A 143 27.53 -12.06 21.94
CA ASN A 143 28.18 -12.36 23.21
C ASN A 143 27.54 -13.54 23.97
N GLY A 144 26.45 -14.13 23.46
CA GLY A 144 25.70 -15.21 24.10
C GLY A 144 24.68 -14.75 25.15
N GLU A 145 24.49 -13.46 25.35
CA GLU A 145 23.44 -12.93 26.23
C GLU A 145 22.06 -13.03 25.57
N LEU A 146 21.04 -13.36 26.36
CA LEU A 146 19.67 -13.48 25.86
C LEU A 146 19.07 -12.09 25.65
N VAL A 147 18.72 -11.76 24.40
CA VAL A 147 18.14 -10.46 24.02
C VAL A 147 16.62 -10.47 24.22
N ILE A 148 15.97 -11.55 23.79
CA ILE A 148 14.54 -11.77 23.94
C ILE A 148 14.26 -13.27 24.03
N ALA A 149 13.38 -13.65 24.95
CA ALA A 149 13.01 -15.05 25.16
C ALA A 149 12.08 -15.54 24.05
N GLU A 150 11.79 -16.83 24.04
CA GLU A 150 10.73 -17.39 23.21
C GLU A 150 9.34 -16.89 23.68
N ASN A 151 8.41 -16.67 22.74
CA ASN A 151 7.05 -16.23 23.03
C ASN A 151 6.95 -14.89 23.78
N GLU A 152 7.95 -14.02 23.59
CA GLU A 152 7.96 -12.68 24.16
C GLU A 152 7.63 -11.63 23.10
N LEU A 153 6.99 -10.54 23.53
CA LEU A 153 6.56 -9.46 22.64
C LEU A 153 7.75 -8.57 22.27
N ILE A 154 7.94 -8.34 20.97
CA ILE A 154 8.96 -7.42 20.46
C ILE A 154 8.48 -5.99 20.64
N THR A 155 9.04 -5.29 21.63
CA THR A 155 8.83 -3.85 21.84
C THR A 155 9.72 -3.02 20.88
N PRO A 156 9.41 -1.73 20.66
CA PRO A 156 10.24 -0.84 19.83
C PRO A 156 11.71 -0.81 20.26
N GLU A 157 11.99 -0.89 21.55
CA GLU A 157 13.35 -0.90 22.09
C GLU A 157 14.08 -2.20 21.72
N ILE A 158 13.41 -3.35 21.84
CA ILE A 158 13.97 -4.66 21.47
C ILE A 158 14.16 -4.74 19.95
N ALA A 159 13.21 -4.25 19.16
CA ALA A 159 13.33 -4.18 17.70
C ALA A 159 14.56 -3.36 17.27
N ASN A 160 14.80 -2.22 17.91
CA ASN A 160 15.99 -1.40 17.67
C ASN A 160 17.29 -2.13 18.01
N LYS A 161 17.34 -2.84 19.15
CA LYS A 161 18.51 -3.66 19.52
C LYS A 161 18.78 -4.74 18.48
N ILE A 162 17.74 -5.47 18.06
CA ILE A 162 17.86 -6.55 17.06
C ILE A 162 18.43 -6.03 15.73
N VAL A 163 17.95 -4.87 15.27
CA VAL A 163 18.33 -4.32 13.97
C VAL A 163 19.67 -3.58 14.02
N ASN A 164 19.92 -2.77 15.04
CA ASN A 164 21.12 -1.90 15.09
C ASN A 164 22.33 -2.59 15.72
N ASP A 165 22.13 -3.29 16.85
CA ASP A 165 23.22 -3.86 17.64
C ASP A 165 23.63 -5.22 17.08
N LEU A 166 22.66 -6.11 16.88
CA LEU A 166 22.93 -7.46 16.35
C LEU A 166 23.05 -7.51 14.82
N LYS A 167 22.46 -6.55 14.11
CA LYS A 167 22.40 -6.52 12.63
C LYS A 167 21.87 -7.83 12.03
N LEU A 168 20.87 -8.45 12.67
CA LEU A 168 20.24 -9.65 12.11
C LEU A 168 19.50 -9.30 10.83
N GLU A 169 19.72 -10.09 9.77
CA GLU A 169 19.01 -9.92 8.50
C GLU A 169 17.63 -10.60 8.49
N GLN A 170 17.44 -11.58 9.37
CA GLN A 170 16.27 -12.45 9.39
C GLN A 170 15.89 -12.78 10.83
N VAL A 171 14.59 -12.75 11.13
CA VAL A 171 14.06 -13.07 12.45
C VAL A 171 12.86 -13.99 12.29
N GLU A 172 12.80 -15.02 13.13
CA GLU A 172 11.66 -15.94 13.16
C GLU A 172 10.61 -15.46 14.18
N ILE A 173 9.45 -15.07 13.66
CA ILE A 173 8.33 -14.56 14.45
C ILE A 173 7.13 -15.50 14.39
N ARG A 174 6.22 -15.38 15.35
CA ARG A 174 4.89 -15.98 15.25
C ARG A 174 4.02 -15.13 14.35
N SER A 175 3.21 -15.79 13.51
CA SER A 175 2.38 -15.16 12.50
C SER A 175 0.99 -15.77 12.48
N VAL A 176 0.01 -15.01 12.00
CA VAL A 176 -1.34 -15.51 11.73
C VAL A 176 -1.36 -16.65 10.70
N LEU A 177 -0.35 -16.72 9.83
CA LEU A 177 -0.22 -17.78 8.81
C LEU A 177 0.09 -19.16 9.42
N SER A 178 0.72 -19.20 10.60
CA SER A 178 1.10 -20.44 11.29
C SER A 178 0.17 -20.76 12.47
N CYS A 179 -0.95 -20.05 12.61
CA CYS A 179 -1.87 -20.20 13.72
C CYS A 179 -2.77 -21.45 13.56
N HIS A 180 -2.89 -22.26 14.62
CA HIS A 180 -3.75 -23.45 14.63
C HIS A 180 -5.17 -23.21 15.19
N THR A 181 -5.49 -21.98 15.61
CA THR A 181 -6.81 -21.65 16.15
C THR A 181 -7.92 -21.86 15.11
N LYS A 182 -8.99 -22.59 15.46
CA LYS A 182 -10.12 -22.82 14.56
C LYS A 182 -10.99 -21.57 14.41
N ASN A 183 -11.25 -21.15 13.17
CA ASN A 183 -12.11 -20.01 12.83
C ASN A 183 -11.78 -18.74 13.65
N GLY A 184 -10.51 -18.36 13.67
CA GLY A 184 -10.02 -17.22 14.43
C GLY A 184 -8.50 -17.20 14.48
N VAL A 185 -7.95 -16.37 15.35
CA VAL A 185 -6.49 -16.31 15.60
C VAL A 185 -6.20 -16.28 17.09
N CYS A 186 -5.00 -16.71 17.46
CA CYS A 186 -4.48 -16.63 18.82
C CYS A 186 -3.91 -15.23 19.10
N LYS A 187 -3.97 -14.79 20.37
CA LYS A 187 -3.46 -13.48 20.81
C LYS A 187 -1.97 -13.32 20.50
N ILE A 188 -1.17 -14.35 20.75
CA ILE A 188 0.28 -14.34 20.51
C ILE A 188 0.62 -14.31 19.01
N CYS A 189 -0.15 -15.03 18.20
CA CYS A 189 0.04 -15.14 16.75
C CYS A 189 -0.28 -13.82 16.02
N TYR A 190 -1.27 -13.07 16.55
CA TYR A 190 -1.63 -11.76 16.04
C TYR A 190 -0.67 -10.67 16.58
N GLY A 191 -0.45 -10.63 17.89
CA GLY A 191 0.44 -9.66 18.52
C GLY A 191 -0.26 -8.38 18.97
N LYS A 192 0.29 -7.24 18.55
CA LYS A 192 -0.13 -5.90 18.94
C LYS A 192 -1.27 -5.37 18.08
N ASP A 193 -2.28 -4.77 18.71
CA ASP A 193 -3.27 -3.94 18.04
C ASP A 193 -2.66 -2.56 17.75
N LEU A 194 -2.65 -2.19 16.46
CA LEU A 194 -2.08 -0.94 15.97
C LEU A 194 -2.94 0.29 16.33
N ALA A 195 -4.24 0.10 16.57
CA ALA A 195 -5.13 1.22 16.91
C ALA A 195 -4.94 1.68 18.35
N SER A 196 -4.85 0.73 19.29
CA SER A 196 -4.72 1.01 20.73
C SER A 196 -3.29 0.86 21.27
N ASN A 197 -2.35 0.43 20.43
CA ASN A 197 -0.92 0.25 20.77
C ASN A 197 -0.66 -0.74 21.91
N ARG A 198 -1.62 -1.61 22.22
CA ARG A 198 -1.54 -2.67 23.24
C ARG A 198 -1.62 -4.05 22.59
N VAL A 199 -1.34 -5.10 23.37
CA VAL A 199 -1.59 -6.46 22.89
C VAL A 199 -3.09 -6.68 22.69
N VAL A 200 -3.44 -7.35 21.60
CA VAL A 200 -4.82 -7.65 21.20
C VAL A 200 -5.57 -8.39 22.31
N ASN A 201 -6.89 -8.17 22.44
CA ASN A 201 -7.72 -8.89 23.41
C ASN A 201 -8.54 -10.00 22.75
N ILE A 202 -8.90 -10.97 23.58
CA ILE A 202 -9.86 -12.01 23.19
C ILE A 202 -11.21 -11.34 22.90
N GLY A 203 -11.79 -11.67 21.76
CA GLY A 203 -13.03 -11.10 21.25
C GLY A 203 -12.85 -9.94 20.25
N GLU A 204 -11.64 -9.44 20.02
CA GLU A 204 -11.42 -8.38 19.04
C GLU A 204 -11.58 -8.90 17.58
N ALA A 205 -12.34 -8.16 16.78
CA ALA A 205 -12.70 -8.50 15.40
C ALA A 205 -11.61 -8.06 14.40
N VAL A 206 -10.43 -8.67 14.52
CA VAL A 206 -9.24 -8.33 13.73
C VAL A 206 -9.43 -8.49 12.22
N GLY A 207 -10.29 -9.41 11.78
CA GLY A 207 -10.59 -9.58 10.36
C GLY A 207 -11.31 -8.39 9.73
N ILE A 208 -12.28 -7.80 10.45
CA ILE A 208 -13.01 -6.62 9.98
C ILE A 208 -12.06 -5.42 9.91
N VAL A 209 -11.21 -5.25 10.93
CA VAL A 209 -10.20 -4.19 10.96
C VAL A 209 -9.25 -4.33 9.76
N ALA A 210 -8.72 -5.52 9.50
CA ALA A 210 -7.83 -5.76 8.37
C ALA A 210 -8.52 -5.48 7.02
N ALA A 211 -9.77 -5.93 6.84
CA ALA A 211 -10.53 -5.67 5.61
C ALA A 211 -10.74 -4.17 5.36
N GLN A 212 -11.03 -3.39 6.41
CA GLN A 212 -11.18 -1.94 6.30
C GLN A 212 -9.84 -1.25 6.03
N SER A 213 -8.77 -1.66 6.70
CA SER A 213 -7.42 -1.11 6.50
C SER A 213 -6.89 -1.32 5.08
N ILE A 214 -7.36 -2.35 4.37
CA ILE A 214 -7.06 -2.55 2.94
C ILE A 214 -8.05 -1.80 2.05
N GLY A 215 -9.34 -1.85 2.38
CA GLY A 215 -10.43 -1.30 1.57
C GLY A 215 -10.41 0.22 1.47
N GLU A 216 -10.22 0.93 2.59
CA GLU A 216 -10.23 2.40 2.64
C GLU A 216 -9.11 2.99 1.77
N PRO A 217 -7.83 2.60 1.89
CA PRO A 217 -6.79 3.06 0.98
C PRO A 217 -7.06 2.67 -0.47
N GLY A 218 -7.70 1.52 -0.72
CA GLY A 218 -8.15 1.13 -2.05
C GLY A 218 -9.02 2.20 -2.72
N THR A 219 -9.96 2.80 -1.97
CA THR A 219 -10.78 3.89 -2.49
C THR A 219 -9.91 5.11 -2.79
N GLN A 220 -8.96 5.42 -1.91
CA GLN A 220 -8.06 6.56 -2.08
C GLN A 220 -7.13 6.40 -3.29
N LEU A 221 -6.59 5.20 -3.54
CA LEU A 221 -5.76 4.89 -4.70
C LEU A 221 -6.52 5.14 -6.01
N THR A 222 -7.80 4.81 -6.03
CA THR A 222 -8.66 5.06 -7.20
C THR A 222 -9.04 6.53 -7.37
N MET A 223 -9.14 7.28 -6.26
CA MET A 223 -9.50 8.71 -6.26
C MET A 223 -8.31 9.66 -6.43
N ARG A 224 -7.06 9.25 -6.18
CA ARG A 224 -5.86 10.11 -6.31
C ARG A 224 -5.57 10.57 -7.74
N THR A 225 -6.24 10.01 -8.75
CA THR A 225 -6.27 10.53 -10.13
C THR A 225 -6.92 11.93 -10.24
N PHE A 226 -7.68 12.35 -9.23
CA PHE A 226 -8.42 13.62 -9.20
C PHE A 226 -7.53 14.87 -9.29
N HIS A 227 -6.33 14.84 -8.69
CA HIS A 227 -5.52 16.06 -8.53
C HIS A 227 -4.57 16.38 -9.69
N THR A 228 -4.43 15.47 -10.66
CA THR A 228 -3.46 15.65 -11.75
C THR A 228 -4.07 16.32 -12.99
N GLY A 229 -5.40 16.44 -13.07
CA GLY A 229 -6.08 17.23 -14.10
C GLY A 229 -5.79 16.81 -15.54
N GLY A 230 -5.39 15.55 -15.75
CA GLY A 230 -5.05 15.00 -17.06
C GLY A 230 -3.63 15.33 -17.54
N VAL A 231 -2.75 15.90 -16.71
CA VAL A 231 -1.34 16.11 -17.06
C VAL A 231 -0.63 14.76 -17.18
N ALA A 232 0.05 14.54 -18.31
CA ALA A 232 0.83 13.34 -18.58
C ALA A 232 2.14 13.35 -17.76
N GLY A 233 2.54 12.19 -17.24
CA GLY A 233 3.81 12.02 -16.51
C GLY A 233 3.68 11.93 -14.98
N VAL A 234 2.49 12.11 -14.41
CA VAL A 234 2.25 11.61 -13.04
C VAL A 234 2.00 10.11 -13.16
N GLU A 235 2.92 9.30 -12.61
CA GLU A 235 2.75 7.84 -12.57
C GLU A 235 1.38 7.52 -12.01
N ASP A 236 0.53 6.97 -12.87
CA ASP A 236 -0.82 6.67 -12.50
C ASP A 236 -0.85 5.34 -11.77
N ILE A 237 -1.09 5.41 -10.47
CA ILE A 237 -1.19 4.28 -9.54
C ILE A 237 -2.37 3.35 -9.90
N THR A 238 -3.19 3.68 -10.92
CA THR A 238 -4.29 2.83 -11.40
C THR A 238 -3.88 1.41 -11.83
N GLY A 239 -2.61 1.14 -12.13
CA GLY A 239 -2.11 -0.23 -12.26
C GLY A 239 -2.15 -1.04 -10.94
N GLY A 240 -1.99 -0.36 -9.81
CA GLY A 240 -1.93 -0.97 -8.47
C GLY A 240 -3.25 -1.54 -7.98
N PHE A 241 -4.38 -0.86 -8.23
CA PHE A 241 -5.70 -1.37 -7.78
C PHE A 241 -6.18 -2.56 -8.60
N GLY A 242 -5.94 -2.55 -9.92
CA GLY A 242 -6.21 -3.70 -10.77
C GLY A 242 -5.40 -4.92 -10.32
N ARG A 243 -4.10 -4.73 -10.09
CA ARG A 243 -3.20 -5.77 -9.59
C ARG A 243 -3.62 -6.32 -8.21
N LEU A 244 -4.07 -5.44 -7.31
CA LEU A 244 -4.56 -5.86 -5.99
C LEU A 244 -5.74 -6.84 -6.11
N ILE A 245 -6.70 -6.54 -7.00
CA ILE A 245 -7.85 -7.43 -7.22
C ILE A 245 -7.39 -8.78 -7.77
N GLU A 246 -6.47 -8.80 -8.74
CA GLU A 246 -5.96 -10.06 -9.29
C GLU A 246 -5.32 -10.95 -8.22
N LEU A 247 -4.53 -10.35 -7.33
CA LEU A 247 -3.84 -11.06 -6.26
C LEU A 247 -4.84 -11.64 -5.23
N ILE A 248 -5.92 -10.90 -4.93
CA ILE A 248 -6.96 -11.36 -4.00
C ILE A 248 -7.84 -12.45 -4.64
N ASP A 249 -8.16 -12.30 -5.92
CA ASP A 249 -9.02 -13.23 -6.65
C ASP A 249 -8.26 -14.47 -7.17
N ALA A 250 -6.93 -14.48 -7.02
CA ALA A 250 -6.04 -15.55 -7.47
C ALA A 250 -6.29 -15.94 -8.95
N TYR A 251 -6.39 -14.95 -9.84
CA TYR A 251 -6.54 -15.20 -11.27
C TYR A 251 -5.34 -15.98 -11.81
N ASP A 252 -5.60 -17.10 -12.49
CA ASP A 252 -4.56 -18.00 -13.03
C ASP A 252 -3.66 -17.33 -14.10
N ASN A 253 -4.16 -16.32 -14.79
CA ASN A 253 -3.40 -15.53 -15.77
C ASN A 253 -3.57 -14.04 -15.48
N PRO A 254 -2.67 -13.44 -14.68
CA PRO A 254 -2.53 -12.00 -14.68
C PRO A 254 -1.97 -11.56 -16.02
N TRP A 255 -2.56 -10.51 -16.60
CA TRP A 255 -2.16 -9.95 -17.90
C TRP A 255 -0.69 -9.57 -17.96
#